data_AF-A0A7X6V2F0-F1
#
_entry.id   AF-A0A7X6V2F0-F1
#
_cell.length_a   1.000
_cell.length_b   1.000
_cell.length_c   1.000
_cell.angle_alpha   90.00
_cell.angle_beta   90.00
_cell.angle_gamma   90.00
#
_symmetry.space_group_name_H-M   'P 1'
#
loop_
_entity.id
_entity.type
_entity.pdbx_description
1 polymer ?
#
loop_
_entity_poly.entity_id
_entity_poly.type
_entity_poly.pdbx_seq_one_letter_code
_entity_poly.pdbx_strand_id
1 'polypeptide(L)'
;MRRWVILLMLCAGSGWAGEVGDVRQRLAEVAAAEGAEYMELRDRVAAEVSADLLFQAANDDRLTWQLRLVARICCERIAREHELADLLNEDWRAYPPYQPRNIGRLVFTQMPDGSHAAEIRPAGSNIGSPRSGPSSLMDSYVVAYCQKTALWYYYIEQTWKQTGEGPLNIADARLIEKWPSWCRMALAGRPEEVFLHRTLAERLEKDERLEAGDAVQLYKELFHAKHTDAVPVLVRRYEAYNKREIVGPEVFPGSHAITFRGMFQPILDMADERHVELLESYMARQPWLVERLPALAEVRDRTPVEAKAEPSLTIK
;
A
#
# COMPACT_ATOMS: atom_id res chain seq x y z
N MET A 1 -46.92 -36.20 7.59
CA MET A 1 -45.71 -35.98 6.75
C MET A 1 -45.23 -34.51 6.65
N ARG A 2 -45.85 -33.51 7.30
CA ARG A 2 -45.48 -32.08 7.10
C ARG A 2 -44.55 -31.46 8.17
N ARG A 3 -44.25 -32.16 9.27
CA ARG A 3 -43.39 -31.64 10.37
C ARG A 3 -41.91 -32.03 10.26
N TRP A 4 -41.59 -33.08 9.50
CA TRP A 4 -40.21 -33.57 9.34
C TRP A 4 -39.39 -32.73 8.34
N VAL A 5 -40.03 -32.10 7.36
CA VAL A 5 -39.36 -31.24 6.37
C VAL A 5 -38.87 -29.92 7.00
N ILE A 6 -39.59 -29.38 7.98
CA ILE A 6 -39.22 -28.13 8.66
C ILE A 6 -38.03 -28.34 9.60
N LEU A 7 -37.94 -29.49 10.27
CA LEU A 7 -36.80 -29.85 11.14
C LEU A 7 -35.51 -30.12 10.35
N LEU A 8 -35.59 -30.72 9.17
CA LEU A 8 -34.43 -30.91 8.29
C LEU A 8 -33.91 -29.58 7.70
N MET A 9 -34.80 -28.62 7.38
CA MET A 9 -34.36 -27.28 6.95
C MET A 9 -33.74 -26.45 8.09
N LEU A 10 -34.23 -26.61 9.33
CA LEU A 10 -33.67 -25.92 10.50
C LEU A 10 -32.29 -26.47 10.92
N CYS A 11 -32.04 -27.78 10.78
CA CYS A 11 -30.73 -28.38 11.06
C CYS A 11 -29.68 -28.08 9.97
N ALA A 12 -30.07 -28.00 8.70
CA ALA A 12 -29.17 -27.57 7.63
C ALA A 12 -28.79 -26.08 7.76
N GLY A 13 -29.75 -25.22 8.14
CA GLY A 13 -29.50 -23.79 8.37
C GLY A 13 -28.64 -23.48 9.60
N SER A 14 -28.66 -24.34 10.63
CA SER A 14 -27.83 -24.15 11.84
C SER A 14 -26.40 -24.67 11.68
N GLY A 15 -26.17 -25.70 10.85
CA GLY A 15 -24.81 -26.09 10.44
C GLY A 15 -24.11 -24.99 9.63
N TRP A 16 -24.80 -24.44 8.64
CA TRP A 16 -24.30 -23.34 7.82
C TRP A 16 -24.08 -22.04 8.62
N ALA A 17 -25.00 -21.70 9.54
CA ALA A 17 -24.82 -20.52 10.39
C ALA A 17 -23.64 -20.65 11.37
N GLY A 18 -23.38 -21.87 11.89
CA GLY A 18 -22.23 -22.16 12.73
C GLY A 18 -20.91 -22.07 11.96
N GLU A 19 -20.87 -22.63 10.75
CA GLU A 19 -19.70 -22.61 9.86
C GLU A 19 -19.37 -21.18 9.37
N VAL A 20 -20.38 -20.39 9.00
CA VAL A 20 -20.19 -18.96 8.63
C VAL A 20 -19.75 -18.11 9.82
N GLY A 21 -20.28 -18.38 11.02
CA GLY A 21 -19.83 -17.73 12.26
C GLY A 21 -18.36 -18.01 12.57
N ASP A 22 -17.93 -19.25 12.40
CA ASP A 22 -16.54 -19.68 12.57
C ASP A 22 -15.61 -19.00 11.55
N VAL A 23 -16.01 -18.94 10.28
CA VAL A 23 -15.23 -18.24 9.23
C VAL A 23 -15.03 -16.77 9.56
N ARG A 24 -16.08 -16.05 9.99
CA ARG A 24 -15.95 -14.63 10.36
C ARG A 24 -14.95 -14.43 11.50
N GLN A 25 -14.98 -15.30 12.52
CA GLN A 25 -14.05 -15.22 13.63
C GLN A 25 -12.62 -15.44 13.18
N ARG A 26 -12.36 -16.52 12.41
CA ARG A 26 -11.03 -16.82 11.87
C ARG A 26 -10.48 -15.68 11.01
N LEU A 27 -11.31 -15.09 10.13
CA LEU A 27 -10.91 -13.95 9.32
C LEU A 27 -10.56 -12.72 10.18
N ALA A 28 -11.28 -12.50 11.28
CA ALA A 28 -10.99 -11.42 12.22
C ALA A 28 -9.67 -11.65 12.98
N GLU A 29 -9.39 -12.88 13.39
CA GLU A 29 -8.11 -13.27 14.01
C GLU A 29 -6.95 -13.01 13.05
N VAL A 30 -7.05 -13.45 11.80
CA VAL A 30 -6.05 -13.17 10.76
C VAL A 30 -5.91 -11.66 10.53
N ALA A 31 -7.02 -10.92 10.41
CA ALA A 31 -6.96 -9.48 10.17
C ALA A 31 -6.29 -8.69 11.31
N ALA A 32 -6.35 -9.19 12.55
CA ALA A 32 -5.75 -8.58 13.73
C ALA A 32 -4.27 -8.97 13.94
N ALA A 33 -3.85 -10.13 13.43
CA ALA A 33 -2.49 -10.63 13.57
C ALA A 33 -1.48 -9.84 12.73
N GLU A 34 -0.19 -9.90 13.10
CA GLU A 34 0.90 -9.22 12.41
C GLU A 34 2.10 -10.16 12.22
N GLY A 35 2.96 -9.86 11.25
CA GLY A 35 4.21 -10.59 11.01
C GLY A 35 4.02 -12.11 10.82
N ALA A 36 4.81 -12.92 11.53
CA ALA A 36 4.79 -14.37 11.39
C ALA A 36 3.45 -15.02 11.80
N GLU A 37 2.78 -14.46 12.82
CA GLU A 37 1.48 -14.96 13.28
C GLU A 37 0.41 -14.78 12.19
N TYR A 38 0.40 -13.61 11.53
CA TYR A 38 -0.47 -13.35 10.39
C TYR A 38 -0.29 -14.42 9.29
N MET A 39 0.96 -14.72 8.95
CA MET A 39 1.29 -15.71 7.91
C MET A 39 0.75 -17.09 8.26
N GLU A 40 0.99 -17.54 9.49
CA GLU A 40 0.53 -18.85 9.96
C GLU A 40 -1.00 -18.97 9.96
N LEU A 41 -1.69 -17.96 10.52
CA LEU A 41 -3.16 -17.97 10.59
C LEU A 41 -3.79 -17.88 9.20
N ARG A 42 -3.23 -17.05 8.31
CA ARG A 42 -3.67 -16.95 6.91
C ARG A 42 -3.52 -18.29 6.20
N ASP A 43 -2.37 -18.94 6.31
CA ASP A 43 -2.12 -20.23 5.64
C ASP A 43 -3.03 -21.33 6.19
N ARG A 44 -3.31 -21.30 7.49
CA ARG A 44 -4.30 -22.19 8.11
C ARG A 44 -5.70 -21.96 7.56
N VAL A 45 -6.13 -20.70 7.43
CA VAL A 45 -7.44 -20.36 6.83
C VAL A 45 -7.51 -20.81 5.38
N ALA A 46 -6.45 -20.59 4.59
CA ALA A 46 -6.40 -21.01 3.19
C ALA A 46 -6.42 -22.54 3.03
N ALA A 47 -5.91 -23.30 4.01
CA ALA A 47 -5.92 -24.76 4.00
C ALA A 47 -7.22 -25.38 4.52
N GLU A 48 -7.86 -24.77 5.53
CA GLU A 48 -8.98 -25.37 6.26
C GLU A 48 -10.35 -24.87 5.83
N VAL A 49 -10.46 -23.62 5.33
CA VAL A 49 -11.74 -23.02 4.92
C VAL A 49 -11.96 -23.25 3.44
N SER A 50 -13.18 -23.67 3.07
CA SER A 50 -13.53 -23.88 1.67
C SER A 50 -13.45 -22.58 0.85
N ALA A 51 -12.99 -22.70 -0.40
CA ALA A 51 -12.90 -21.57 -1.32
C ALA A 51 -14.26 -20.87 -1.53
N ASP A 52 -15.37 -21.62 -1.50
CA ASP A 52 -16.72 -21.06 -1.64
C ASP A 52 -17.10 -20.14 -0.47
N LEU A 53 -16.78 -20.52 0.77
CA LEU A 53 -17.04 -19.68 1.94
C LEU A 53 -16.17 -18.43 1.96
N LEU A 54 -14.90 -18.57 1.58
CA LEU A 54 -13.99 -17.42 1.42
C LEU A 54 -14.48 -16.49 0.31
N PHE A 55 -14.99 -17.03 -0.80
CA PHE A 55 -15.52 -16.24 -1.91
C PHE A 55 -16.78 -15.46 -1.50
N GLN A 56 -17.67 -16.09 -0.73
CA GLN A 56 -18.84 -15.42 -0.16
C GLN A 56 -18.43 -14.30 0.80
N ALA A 57 -17.50 -14.58 1.71
CA ALA A 57 -16.99 -13.59 2.65
C ALA A 57 -16.30 -12.40 1.94
N ALA A 58 -15.52 -12.65 0.88
CA ALA A 58 -14.86 -11.60 0.11
C ALA A 58 -15.85 -10.63 -0.56
N ASN A 59 -17.07 -11.07 -0.83
CA ASN A 59 -18.13 -10.28 -1.48
C ASN A 59 -19.24 -9.81 -0.51
N ASP A 60 -19.14 -10.11 0.78
CA ASP A 60 -20.17 -9.72 1.76
C ASP A 60 -19.97 -8.29 2.27
N ASP A 61 -20.72 -7.33 1.72
CA ASP A 61 -20.70 -5.91 2.10
C ASP A 61 -21.04 -5.65 3.59
N ARG A 62 -21.51 -6.65 4.33
CA ARG A 62 -21.75 -6.55 5.78
C ARG A 62 -20.47 -6.74 6.60
N LEU A 63 -19.42 -7.30 6.01
CA LEU A 63 -18.12 -7.47 6.65
C LEU A 63 -17.29 -6.20 6.49
N THR A 64 -16.35 -5.98 7.41
CA THR A 64 -15.39 -4.89 7.26
C THR A 64 -14.47 -5.18 6.07
N TRP A 65 -13.92 -4.13 5.47
CA TRP A 65 -13.01 -4.29 4.33
C TRP A 65 -11.79 -5.14 4.67
N GLN A 66 -11.31 -5.15 5.93
CA GLN A 66 -10.19 -6.00 6.35
C GLN A 66 -10.55 -7.49 6.26
N LEU A 67 -11.72 -7.88 6.77
CA LEU A 67 -12.18 -9.27 6.71
C LEU A 67 -12.39 -9.71 5.26
N ARG A 68 -12.99 -8.84 4.45
CA ARG A 68 -13.15 -9.08 3.01
C ARG A 68 -11.80 -9.23 2.30
N LEU A 69 -10.84 -8.37 2.63
CA LEU A 69 -9.50 -8.42 2.06
C LEU A 69 -8.78 -9.71 2.43
N VAL A 70 -8.83 -10.15 3.70
CA VAL A 70 -8.25 -11.44 4.10
C VAL A 70 -8.90 -12.58 3.31
N ALA A 71 -10.22 -12.62 3.23
CA ALA A 71 -10.92 -13.66 2.48
C ALA A 71 -10.51 -13.65 0.99
N ARG A 72 -10.40 -12.46 0.37
CA ARG A 72 -9.95 -12.28 -1.01
C ARG A 72 -8.51 -12.76 -1.21
N ILE A 73 -7.60 -12.41 -0.29
CA ILE A 73 -6.20 -12.88 -0.29
C ILE A 73 -6.16 -14.41 -0.23
N CYS A 74 -6.89 -15.04 0.70
CA CYS A 74 -6.90 -16.49 0.83
C CYS A 74 -7.47 -17.17 -0.42
N CYS A 75 -8.59 -16.68 -0.96
CA CYS A 75 -9.16 -17.18 -2.22
C CYS A 75 -8.16 -17.12 -3.38
N GLU A 76 -7.52 -15.96 -3.57
CA GLU A 76 -6.60 -15.76 -4.69
C GLU A 76 -5.30 -16.56 -4.50
N ARG A 77 -4.81 -16.72 -3.27
CA ARG A 77 -3.67 -17.61 -2.98
C ARG A 77 -3.99 -19.06 -3.32
N ILE A 78 -5.18 -19.55 -2.98
CA ILE A 78 -5.62 -20.90 -3.38
C ILE A 78 -5.70 -21.03 -4.90
N ALA A 79 -6.24 -20.01 -5.58
CA ALA A 79 -6.44 -20.05 -7.03
C ALA A 79 -5.14 -19.86 -7.83
N ARG A 80 -4.15 -19.15 -7.29
CA ARG A 80 -2.96 -18.66 -8.02
C ARG A 80 -1.63 -19.01 -7.36
N GLU A 81 -1.61 -20.08 -6.56
CA GLU A 81 -0.41 -20.51 -5.82
C GLU A 81 0.78 -20.73 -6.76
N HIS A 82 0.52 -21.33 -7.92
CA HIS A 82 1.55 -21.62 -8.91
C HIS A 82 2.13 -20.34 -9.53
N GLU A 83 1.28 -19.38 -9.92
CA GLU A 83 1.73 -18.10 -10.47
C GLU A 83 2.51 -17.28 -9.44
N LEU A 84 2.13 -17.36 -8.16
CA LEU A 84 2.90 -16.74 -7.08
C LEU A 84 4.27 -17.39 -6.94
N ALA A 85 4.34 -18.72 -6.95
CA ALA A 85 5.60 -19.44 -6.92
C ALA A 85 6.50 -19.08 -8.13
N ASP A 86 5.92 -18.98 -9.33
CA ASP A 86 6.64 -18.58 -10.53
C ASP A 86 7.18 -17.15 -10.43
N LEU A 87 6.36 -16.19 -9.97
CA LEU A 87 6.79 -14.80 -9.78
C LEU A 87 7.99 -14.70 -8.81
N LEU A 88 7.95 -15.44 -7.70
CA LEU A 88 8.99 -15.40 -6.67
C LEU A 88 10.28 -16.09 -7.13
N ASN A 89 10.17 -17.06 -8.04
CA ASN A 89 11.28 -17.83 -8.59
C ASN A 89 11.78 -17.34 -9.95
N GLU A 90 11.15 -16.33 -10.56
CA GLU A 90 11.57 -15.74 -11.83
C GLU A 90 13.06 -15.34 -11.78
N ASP A 91 13.84 -15.72 -12.80
CA ASP A 91 15.24 -15.31 -12.91
C ASP A 91 15.35 -13.91 -13.50
N TRP A 92 15.11 -12.91 -12.65
CA TRP A 92 15.22 -11.51 -13.00
C TRP A 92 16.62 -11.10 -13.49
N ARG A 93 17.65 -11.93 -13.26
CA ARG A 93 19.03 -11.67 -13.72
C ARG A 93 19.21 -11.96 -15.20
N ALA A 94 18.33 -12.77 -15.80
CA ALA A 94 18.36 -13.07 -17.21
C ALA A 94 17.92 -11.88 -18.09
N TYR A 95 17.29 -10.86 -17.50
CA TYR A 95 16.82 -9.69 -18.22
C TYR A 95 18.00 -8.75 -18.53
N PRO A 96 18.20 -8.33 -19.80
CA PRO A 96 19.31 -7.46 -20.20
C PRO A 96 19.51 -6.15 -19.40
N PRO A 97 18.44 -5.50 -18.89
CA PRO A 97 18.58 -4.31 -18.03
C PRO A 97 19.06 -4.60 -16.61
N TYR A 98 19.02 -5.86 -16.14
CA TYR A 98 19.61 -6.28 -14.88
C TYR A 98 21.14 -6.36 -15.03
N GLN A 99 21.79 -5.20 -14.94
CA GLN A 99 23.24 -5.07 -15.01
C GLN A 99 23.80 -4.74 -13.61
N PRO A 100 24.02 -5.74 -12.75
CA PRO A 100 24.53 -5.51 -11.39
C PRO A 100 25.89 -4.80 -11.50
N ARG A 101 26.01 -3.63 -10.88
CA ARG A 101 27.22 -2.82 -10.98
C ARG A 101 28.39 -3.53 -10.27
N ASN A 102 29.47 -3.79 -11.00
CA ASN A 102 30.79 -3.86 -10.39
C ASN A 102 31.20 -2.44 -9.99
N ILE A 103 31.00 -2.08 -8.72
CA ILE A 103 31.42 -0.78 -8.19
C ILE A 103 32.96 -0.77 -8.19
N GLY A 104 33.57 0.02 -9.09
CA GLY A 104 35.02 0.26 -9.07
C GLY A 104 35.47 0.82 -7.73
N ARG A 105 36.69 0.48 -7.30
CA ARG A 105 37.25 0.92 -6.03
C ARG A 105 37.71 2.37 -6.13
N LEU A 106 37.20 3.23 -5.25
CA LEU A 106 37.73 4.58 -5.04
C LEU A 106 39.09 4.46 -4.34
N VAL A 107 40.15 4.93 -4.99
CA VAL A 107 41.51 4.92 -4.43
C VAL A 107 41.94 6.36 -4.23
N PHE A 108 42.26 6.70 -2.98
CA PHE A 108 42.89 7.98 -2.65
C PHE A 108 44.40 7.80 -2.67
N THR A 109 45.07 8.56 -3.53
CA THR A 109 46.54 8.62 -3.59
C THR A 109 46.99 9.97 -3.05
N GLN A 110 47.86 9.95 -2.04
CA GLN A 110 48.45 11.18 -1.51
C GLN A 110 49.62 11.59 -2.40
N MET A 111 49.57 12.83 -2.89
CA MET A 111 50.57 13.41 -3.78
C MET A 111 51.73 14.01 -2.95
N PRO A 112 52.92 14.20 -3.55
CA PRO A 112 54.11 14.71 -2.84
C PRO A 112 53.94 16.13 -2.27
N ASP A 113 53.00 16.91 -2.78
CA ASP A 113 52.66 18.25 -2.29
C ASP A 113 51.64 18.25 -1.14
N GLY A 114 51.25 17.07 -0.65
CA GLY A 114 50.28 16.89 0.43
C GLY A 114 48.82 16.90 -0.01
N SER A 115 48.52 17.09 -1.29
CA SER A 115 47.16 16.97 -1.83
C SER A 115 46.74 15.51 -2.01
N HIS A 116 45.43 15.23 -2.03
CA HIS A 116 44.90 13.91 -2.35
C HIS A 116 44.31 13.89 -3.75
N ALA A 117 44.82 12.99 -4.59
CA ALA A 117 44.19 12.64 -5.86
C ALA A 117 43.24 11.46 -5.63
N ALA A 118 41.95 11.65 -5.90
CA ALA A 118 40.98 10.57 -5.89
C ALA A 118 40.86 10.01 -7.32
N GLU A 119 41.20 8.73 -7.49
CA GLU A 119 41.06 8.03 -8.76
C GLU A 119 40.06 6.88 -8.60
N ILE A 120 39.09 6.80 -9.50
CA ILE A 120 38.19 5.65 -9.63
C ILE A 120 38.84 4.68 -10.62
N ARG A 121 39.42 3.59 -10.13
CA ARG A 121 39.96 2.55 -11.03
C ARG A 121 38.82 1.70 -11.59
N PRO A 122 38.67 1.61 -12.91
CA PRO A 122 37.68 0.72 -13.50
C PRO A 122 38.11 -0.74 -13.31
N ALA A 123 37.19 -1.62 -12.92
CA ALA A 123 37.21 -2.96 -13.50
C ALA A 123 36.53 -2.82 -14.87
N GLY A 124 37.30 -2.45 -15.89
CA GLY A 124 36.85 -2.33 -17.29
C GLY A 124 35.68 -1.37 -17.54
N SER A 125 35.99 -0.15 -17.99
CA SER A 125 35.10 0.85 -18.62
C SER A 125 33.87 1.36 -17.85
N ASN A 126 33.86 2.65 -17.48
CA ASN A 126 32.63 3.43 -17.26
C ASN A 126 32.86 4.92 -17.57
N ILE A 127 32.29 5.37 -18.68
CA ILE A 127 31.94 6.77 -18.92
C ILE A 127 30.68 7.04 -18.07
N GLY A 128 30.72 8.07 -17.22
CA GLY A 128 29.56 8.72 -16.59
C GLY A 128 28.61 7.82 -15.78
N SER A 129 28.62 7.93 -14.45
CA SER A 129 27.62 7.30 -13.57
C SER A 129 26.18 7.53 -14.07
N PRO A 130 25.43 6.49 -14.49
CA PRO A 130 24.00 6.62 -14.67
C PRO A 130 23.34 6.85 -13.30
N ARG A 131 22.25 7.61 -13.25
CA ARG A 131 21.42 7.77 -12.04
C ARG A 131 20.62 6.50 -11.68
N SER A 132 20.67 5.46 -12.51
CA SER A 132 19.87 4.24 -12.39
C SER A 132 20.72 3.03 -12.01
N GLY A 133 20.37 2.38 -10.90
CA GLY A 133 20.81 1.00 -10.63
C GLY A 133 20.04 -0.01 -11.49
N PRO A 134 20.34 -1.32 -11.35
CA PRO A 134 19.61 -2.39 -12.04
C PRO A 134 18.09 -2.24 -11.84
N SER A 135 17.66 -1.83 -10.65
CA SER A 135 16.26 -1.62 -10.34
C SER A 135 15.57 -0.61 -11.26
N SER A 136 16.01 0.66 -11.35
CA SER A 136 15.28 1.63 -12.20
C SER A 136 15.21 1.26 -13.70
N LEU A 137 16.15 0.47 -14.22
CA LEU A 137 16.10 -0.01 -15.61
C LEU A 137 15.11 -1.17 -15.79
N MET A 138 14.82 -1.89 -14.71
CA MET A 138 13.92 -3.04 -14.67
C MET A 138 12.45 -2.66 -14.53
N ASP A 139 12.12 -1.40 -14.19
CA ASP A 139 10.75 -0.91 -13.98
C ASP A 139 9.77 -1.40 -15.06
N SER A 140 10.06 -1.17 -16.35
CA SER A 140 9.16 -1.54 -17.45
C SER A 140 8.92 -3.04 -17.59
N TYR A 141 9.88 -3.88 -17.20
CA TYR A 141 9.79 -5.33 -17.30
C TYR A 141 9.07 -5.92 -16.10
N VAL A 142 9.52 -5.55 -14.90
CA VAL A 142 8.96 -6.08 -13.66
C VAL A 142 7.51 -5.64 -13.50
N VAL A 143 7.20 -4.36 -13.74
CA VAL A 143 5.83 -3.86 -13.62
C VAL A 143 4.91 -4.54 -14.63
N ALA A 144 5.34 -4.71 -15.89
CA ALA A 144 4.53 -5.40 -16.91
C ALA A 144 4.32 -6.88 -16.57
N TYR A 145 5.34 -7.56 -16.05
CA TYR A 145 5.23 -8.95 -15.61
C TYR A 145 4.26 -9.09 -14.43
N CYS A 146 4.42 -8.26 -13.39
CA CYS A 146 3.52 -8.19 -12.24
C CYS A 146 2.08 -7.90 -12.64
N GLN A 147 1.86 -7.03 -13.62
CA GLN A 147 0.54 -6.77 -14.19
C GLN A 147 -0.05 -7.97 -14.94
N LYS A 148 0.79 -8.78 -15.58
CA LYS A 148 0.38 -9.97 -16.33
C LYS A 148 -0.01 -11.12 -15.40
N THR A 149 0.74 -11.34 -14.32
CA THR A 149 0.43 -12.39 -13.33
C THR A 149 -0.78 -12.05 -12.47
N ALA A 150 -1.18 -10.77 -12.42
CA ALA A 150 -2.38 -10.28 -11.74
C ALA A 150 -2.44 -10.66 -10.24
N LEU A 151 -1.28 -10.75 -9.59
CA LEU A 151 -1.12 -11.07 -8.17
C LEU A 151 -1.27 -9.82 -7.29
N TRP A 152 -2.29 -9.00 -7.57
CA TRP A 152 -2.53 -7.75 -6.87
C TRP A 152 -2.71 -7.96 -5.36
N TYR A 153 -3.31 -9.08 -4.94
CA TYR A 153 -3.58 -9.39 -3.54
C TYR A 153 -2.29 -9.48 -2.73
N TYR A 154 -1.26 -10.07 -3.32
CA TYR A 154 0.06 -10.22 -2.73
C TYR A 154 0.72 -8.85 -2.49
N TYR A 155 0.54 -7.91 -3.42
CA TYR A 155 1.09 -6.55 -3.29
C TYR A 155 0.40 -5.74 -2.19
N ILE A 156 -0.91 -5.91 -2.06
CA ILE A 156 -1.70 -5.28 -1.00
C ILE A 156 -1.36 -5.89 0.35
N GLU A 157 -1.26 -7.21 0.41
CA GLU A 157 -0.87 -7.99 1.58
C GLU A 157 0.51 -7.57 2.11
N GLN A 158 1.53 -7.48 1.24
CA GLN A 158 2.84 -6.97 1.61
C GLN A 158 2.78 -5.57 2.22
N THR A 159 1.97 -4.68 1.62
CA THR A 159 1.85 -3.30 2.09
C THR A 159 1.17 -3.22 3.45
N TRP A 160 0.16 -4.07 3.67
CA TRP A 160 -0.66 -4.10 4.87
C TRP A 160 0.05 -4.76 6.05
N LYS A 161 0.58 -5.98 5.85
CA LYS A 161 1.07 -6.86 6.92
C LYS A 161 2.59 -7.02 6.97
N GLN A 162 3.30 -6.34 6.06
CA GLN A 162 4.77 -6.32 6.01
C GLN A 162 5.36 -7.74 6.02
N THR A 163 4.78 -8.66 5.24
CA THR A 163 5.11 -10.09 5.28
C THR A 163 6.58 -10.38 4.99
N GLY A 164 7.32 -9.43 4.40
CA GLY A 164 8.71 -9.59 4.01
C GLY A 164 8.92 -10.58 2.87
N GLU A 165 7.83 -11.11 2.31
CA GLU A 165 7.88 -11.91 1.09
C GLU A 165 8.44 -11.03 -0.04
N GLY A 166 9.31 -11.57 -0.88
CA GLY A 166 9.93 -10.85 -1.98
C GLY A 166 10.58 -11.83 -2.96
N PRO A 167 11.18 -11.36 -4.07
CA PRO A 167 11.79 -12.23 -5.04
C PRO A 167 12.94 -13.03 -4.40
N LEU A 168 12.83 -14.36 -4.41
CA LEU A 168 13.74 -15.25 -3.68
C LEU A 168 15.10 -15.38 -4.36
N ASN A 169 15.15 -15.17 -5.67
CA ASN A 169 16.35 -15.43 -6.49
C ASN A 169 17.29 -14.23 -6.65
N ILE A 170 17.14 -13.17 -5.85
CA ILE A 170 17.91 -11.93 -6.02
C ILE A 170 18.58 -11.50 -4.72
N ALA A 171 19.92 -11.41 -4.75
CA ALA A 171 20.72 -10.90 -3.65
C ALA A 171 21.06 -9.40 -3.78
N ASP A 172 20.61 -8.73 -4.84
CA ASP A 172 20.82 -7.28 -5.02
C ASP A 172 19.82 -6.48 -4.17
N ALA A 173 20.33 -5.85 -3.12
CA ALA A 173 19.54 -5.04 -2.19
C ALA A 173 18.74 -3.93 -2.89
N ARG A 174 19.24 -3.34 -3.98
CA ARG A 174 18.53 -2.25 -4.69
C ARG A 174 17.29 -2.72 -5.40
N LEU A 175 17.25 -3.99 -5.77
CA LEU A 175 16.07 -4.60 -6.38
C LEU A 175 15.04 -4.94 -5.31
N ILE A 176 15.48 -5.54 -4.20
CA ILE A 176 14.63 -5.82 -3.03
C ILE A 176 13.99 -4.53 -2.50
N GLU A 177 14.76 -3.45 -2.36
CA GLU A 177 14.26 -2.13 -1.96
C GLU A 177 13.21 -1.56 -2.93
N LYS A 178 13.34 -1.86 -4.23
CA LYS A 178 12.41 -1.37 -5.26
C LYS A 178 11.16 -2.24 -5.43
N TRP A 179 11.18 -3.47 -4.92
CA TRP A 179 10.09 -4.42 -5.06
C TRP A 179 8.73 -3.86 -4.64
N PRO A 180 8.57 -3.23 -3.45
CA PRO A 180 7.28 -2.65 -3.06
C PRO A 180 6.80 -1.55 -4.01
N SER A 181 7.73 -0.75 -4.56
CA SER A 181 7.41 0.31 -5.51
C SER A 181 6.84 -0.27 -6.82
N TRP A 182 7.42 -1.35 -7.34
CA TRP A 182 6.91 -2.00 -8.55
C TRP A 182 5.56 -2.67 -8.33
N CYS A 183 5.38 -3.31 -7.18
CA CYS A 183 4.11 -3.88 -6.77
C CYS A 183 2.98 -2.82 -6.79
N ARG A 184 3.26 -1.62 -6.26
CA ARG A 184 2.32 -0.48 -6.32
C ARG A 184 2.09 0.01 -7.75
N MET A 185 3.15 0.17 -8.54
CA MET A 185 3.02 0.58 -9.96
C MET A 185 2.22 -0.42 -10.78
N ALA A 186 2.34 -1.71 -10.50
CA ALA A 186 1.58 -2.76 -11.18
C ALA A 186 0.08 -2.71 -10.84
N LEU A 187 -0.26 -2.28 -9.62
CA LEU A 187 -1.63 -2.12 -9.16
C LEU A 187 -2.31 -0.82 -9.63
N ALA A 188 -1.53 0.21 -9.98
CA ALA A 188 -2.05 1.52 -10.34
C ALA A 188 -3.09 1.46 -11.48
N GLY A 189 -4.26 2.06 -11.26
CA GLY A 189 -5.36 2.07 -12.24
C GLY A 189 -6.18 0.78 -12.31
N ARG A 190 -5.89 -0.22 -11.47
CA ARG A 190 -6.74 -1.42 -11.33
C ARG A 190 -7.89 -1.17 -10.34
N PRO A 191 -9.03 -1.85 -10.47
CA PRO A 191 -10.13 -1.73 -9.52
C PRO A 191 -9.72 -2.03 -8.06
N GLU A 192 -8.79 -2.96 -7.86
CA GLU A 192 -8.30 -3.40 -6.55
C GLU A 192 -7.46 -2.37 -5.81
N GLU A 193 -7.07 -1.28 -6.47
CA GLU A 193 -6.29 -0.20 -5.89
C GLU A 193 -6.97 0.42 -4.65
N VAL A 194 -8.31 0.32 -4.54
CA VAL A 194 -9.06 0.74 -3.35
C VAL A 194 -8.57 0.07 -2.07
N PHE A 195 -8.24 -1.23 -2.12
CA PHE A 195 -7.73 -1.95 -0.95
C PHE A 195 -6.32 -1.47 -0.59
N LEU A 196 -5.48 -1.13 -1.58
CA LEU A 196 -4.17 -0.53 -1.32
C LEU A 196 -4.32 0.82 -0.61
N HIS A 197 -5.22 1.68 -1.07
CA HIS A 197 -5.40 2.99 -0.43
C HIS A 197 -5.89 2.86 1.01
N ARG A 198 -6.75 1.88 1.30
CA ARG A 198 -7.20 1.60 2.67
C ARG A 198 -6.12 1.03 3.56
N THR A 199 -5.29 0.11 3.06
CA THR A 199 -4.17 -0.43 3.83
C THR A 199 -3.11 0.62 4.10
N LEU A 200 -2.82 1.49 3.13
CA LEU A 200 -1.95 2.66 3.31
C LEU A 200 -2.51 3.62 4.37
N ALA A 201 -3.81 3.94 4.32
CA ALA A 201 -4.45 4.81 5.30
C ALA A 201 -4.41 4.23 6.71
N GLU A 202 -4.74 2.94 6.85
CA GLU A 202 -4.67 2.22 8.12
C GLU A 202 -3.25 2.18 8.67
N ARG A 203 -2.25 1.88 7.84
CA ARG A 203 -0.84 1.84 8.25
C ARG A 203 -0.35 3.21 8.69
N LEU A 204 -0.67 4.27 7.95
CA LEU A 204 -0.32 5.64 8.33
C LEU A 204 -0.98 6.08 9.65
N GLU A 205 -2.12 5.51 9.99
CA GLU A 205 -2.82 5.78 11.24
C GLU A 205 -2.26 4.97 12.41
N LYS A 206 -2.05 3.66 12.24
CA LYS A 206 -1.79 2.71 13.33
C LYS A 206 -0.32 2.30 13.51
N ASP A 207 0.52 2.41 12.49
CA ASP A 207 1.90 1.93 12.56
C ASP A 207 2.79 2.94 13.32
N GLU A 208 2.97 2.69 14.62
CA GLU A 208 3.82 3.49 15.50
C GLU A 208 5.32 3.38 15.16
N ARG A 209 5.71 2.35 14.41
CA ARG A 209 7.12 2.06 14.05
C ARG A 209 7.49 2.60 12.67
N LEU A 210 6.55 3.23 11.97
CA LEU A 210 6.77 3.73 10.63
C LEU A 210 7.85 4.81 10.62
N GLU A 211 8.96 4.55 9.92
CA GLU A 211 10.02 5.54 9.79
C GLU A 211 9.52 6.83 9.14
N ALA A 212 10.08 7.97 9.53
CA ALA A 212 9.62 9.28 9.06
C ALA A 212 9.75 9.46 7.53
N GLY A 213 10.69 8.76 6.89
CA GLY A 213 10.85 8.73 5.43
C GLY A 213 9.70 7.99 4.75
N ASP A 214 9.44 6.77 5.20
CA ASP A 214 8.37 5.91 4.69
C ASP A 214 7.00 6.53 4.93
N ALA A 215 6.77 7.09 6.12
CA ALA A 215 5.51 7.74 6.46
C ALA A 215 5.18 8.93 5.54
N VAL A 216 6.18 9.75 5.19
CA VAL A 216 6.02 10.83 4.20
C VAL A 216 5.70 10.26 2.82
N GLN A 217 6.35 9.15 2.43
CA GLN A 217 6.09 8.52 1.14
C GLN A 217 4.66 7.97 1.07
N LEU A 218 4.18 7.25 2.10
CA LEU A 218 2.80 6.76 2.16
C LEU A 218 1.79 7.90 2.15
N TYR A 219 2.06 8.98 2.91
CA TYR A 219 1.20 10.18 2.91
C TYR A 219 1.08 10.77 1.51
N LYS A 220 2.20 10.96 0.81
CA LYS A 220 2.20 11.50 -0.56
C LYS A 220 1.46 10.60 -1.54
N GLU A 221 1.65 9.28 -1.42
CA GLU A 221 0.94 8.31 -2.26
C GLU A 221 -0.57 8.40 -2.05
N LEU A 222 -1.04 8.40 -0.81
CA LEU A 222 -2.46 8.61 -0.48
C LEU A 222 -2.98 9.95 -0.98
N PHE A 223 -2.21 11.01 -0.79
CA PHE A 223 -2.57 12.35 -1.23
C PHE A 223 -2.71 12.45 -2.75
N HIS A 224 -1.79 11.84 -3.51
CA HIS A 224 -1.84 11.81 -4.97
C HIS A 224 -2.90 10.86 -5.54
N ALA A 225 -3.26 9.82 -4.80
CA ALA A 225 -4.33 8.89 -5.16
C ALA A 225 -5.72 9.54 -5.17
N LYS A 226 -5.89 10.67 -4.46
CA LYS A 226 -7.16 11.40 -4.32
C LYS A 226 -8.33 10.50 -3.88
N HIS A 227 -8.05 9.53 -3.01
CA HIS A 227 -9.07 8.63 -2.49
C HIS A 227 -9.83 9.30 -1.34
N THR A 228 -11.13 9.50 -1.51
CA THR A 228 -11.98 10.24 -0.56
C THR A 228 -11.96 9.64 0.85
N ASP A 229 -11.92 8.31 0.99
CA ASP A 229 -11.83 7.66 2.31
C ASP A 229 -10.51 7.95 3.06
N ALA A 230 -9.48 8.49 2.38
CA ALA A 230 -8.21 8.87 2.99
C ALA A 230 -8.21 10.28 3.58
N VAL A 231 -9.24 11.10 3.32
CA VAL A 231 -9.34 12.47 3.85
C VAL A 231 -9.12 12.53 5.37
N PRO A 232 -9.73 11.65 6.20
CA PRO A 232 -9.55 11.73 7.64
C PRO A 232 -8.10 11.58 8.11
N VAL A 233 -7.36 10.61 7.56
CA VAL A 233 -5.96 10.40 7.92
C VAL A 233 -5.07 11.52 7.38
N LEU A 234 -5.35 12.02 6.16
CA LEU A 234 -4.60 13.11 5.54
C LEU A 234 -4.72 14.42 6.35
N VAL A 235 -5.90 14.71 6.90
CA VAL A 235 -6.16 15.85 7.78
C VAL A 235 -5.48 15.66 9.14
N ARG A 236 -5.70 14.51 9.80
CA ARG A 236 -5.10 14.24 11.12
C ARG A 236 -3.58 14.31 11.11
N ARG A 237 -2.96 13.86 10.02
CA ARG A 237 -1.51 13.83 9.85
C ARG A 237 -0.94 15.04 9.11
N TYR A 238 -1.79 16.00 8.74
CA TYR A 238 -1.41 17.11 7.86
C TYR A 238 -0.19 17.90 8.39
N GLU A 239 -0.22 18.29 9.67
CA GLU A 239 0.89 19.03 10.27
C GLU A 239 2.15 18.17 10.33
N ALA A 240 2.06 16.92 10.79
CA ALA A 240 3.24 16.07 10.94
C ALA A 240 4.06 15.92 9.65
N TYR A 241 3.40 15.91 8.48
CA TYR A 241 4.07 15.67 7.20
C TYR A 241 4.31 16.93 6.36
N ASN A 242 3.50 17.97 6.53
CA ASN A 242 3.67 19.21 5.77
C ASN A 242 4.37 20.31 6.59
N LYS A 243 4.50 20.17 7.92
CA LYS A 243 5.10 21.16 8.84
C LYS A 243 6.53 20.82 9.26
N ARG A 244 7.28 19.95 8.55
CA ARG A 244 8.66 19.59 8.93
C ARG A 244 9.43 20.84 9.38
N GLU A 245 9.78 20.86 10.66
CA GLU A 245 10.52 21.91 11.33
C GLU A 245 11.75 22.29 10.51
N ILE A 246 11.83 23.54 10.07
CA ILE A 246 13.13 24.16 9.90
C ILE A 246 13.62 24.40 11.33
N VAL A 247 14.53 23.57 11.82
CA VAL A 247 15.28 23.90 13.04
C VAL A 247 16.21 25.06 12.68
N GLY A 248 15.74 26.27 12.93
CA GLY A 248 16.48 27.52 12.73
C GLY A 248 15.60 28.73 13.09
N PRO A 249 16.16 29.78 13.71
CA PRO A 249 15.35 30.90 14.18
C PRO A 249 14.90 31.75 13.00
N GLU A 250 13.59 31.94 12.86
CA GLU A 250 12.95 33.09 12.19
C GLU A 250 13.08 33.32 10.67
N VAL A 251 13.69 32.45 9.85
CA VAL A 251 13.88 32.78 8.43
C VAL A 251 12.81 32.14 7.52
N PHE A 252 12.10 32.98 6.77
CA PHE A 252 11.20 32.70 5.62
C PHE A 252 9.68 32.72 5.84
N PRO A 253 9.06 33.91 5.96
CA PRO A 253 7.65 34.11 5.62
C PRO A 253 7.49 34.08 4.08
N GLY A 254 7.66 32.93 3.42
CA GLY A 254 7.58 32.84 1.95
C GLY A 254 7.97 31.48 1.36
N SER A 255 7.53 31.25 0.12
CA SER A 255 7.59 30.01 -0.71
C SER A 255 7.09 28.72 -0.05
N HIS A 256 7.71 28.25 1.03
CA HIS A 256 7.33 27.01 1.70
C HIS A 256 6.03 27.13 2.50
N ALA A 257 5.78 28.28 3.14
CA ALA A 257 4.49 28.56 3.78
C ALA A 257 3.34 28.65 2.75
N ILE A 258 3.62 29.12 1.53
CA ILE A 258 2.64 29.18 0.43
C ILE A 258 2.38 27.79 -0.12
N THR A 259 3.42 26.97 -0.31
CA THR A 259 3.29 25.55 -0.66
C THR A 259 2.48 24.81 0.40
N PHE A 260 2.78 25.01 1.69
CA PHE A 260 2.02 24.46 2.80
C PHE A 260 0.55 24.89 2.75
N ARG A 261 0.22 26.17 2.59
CA ARG A 261 -1.19 26.62 2.46
C ARG A 261 -1.87 26.07 1.21
N GLY A 262 -1.12 25.89 0.13
CA GLY A 262 -1.59 25.34 -1.14
C GLY A 262 -1.91 23.85 -1.07
N MET A 263 -1.26 23.10 -0.18
CA MET A 263 -1.42 21.64 -0.07
C MET A 263 -2.71 21.21 0.64
N PHE A 264 -3.39 22.12 1.37
CA PHE A 264 -4.68 21.80 1.98
C PHE A 264 -5.84 21.85 0.97
N GLN A 265 -5.75 22.68 -0.07
CA GLN A 265 -6.81 22.79 -1.08
C GLN A 265 -7.09 21.45 -1.79
N PRO A 266 -6.08 20.66 -2.22
CA PRO A 266 -6.33 19.33 -2.76
C PRO A 266 -7.06 18.36 -1.82
N ILE A 267 -6.90 18.50 -0.49
CA ILE A 267 -7.66 17.71 0.49
C ILE A 267 -9.14 18.13 0.47
N LEU A 268 -9.41 19.44 0.42
CA LEU A 268 -10.76 19.96 0.24
C LEU A 268 -11.35 19.53 -1.12
N ASP A 269 -10.57 19.51 -2.19
CA ASP A 269 -11.03 19.14 -3.53
C ASP A 269 -11.47 17.67 -3.63
N MET A 270 -10.88 16.77 -2.85
CA MET A 270 -11.27 15.35 -2.81
C MET A 270 -12.30 15.01 -1.73
N ALA A 271 -12.57 15.94 -0.81
CA ALA A 271 -13.53 15.77 0.26
C ALA A 271 -14.99 15.92 -0.21
N ASP A 272 -15.88 15.31 0.56
CA ASP A 272 -17.33 15.36 0.40
C ASP A 272 -18.03 15.67 1.75
N GLU A 273 -19.36 15.69 1.74
CA GLU A 273 -20.21 16.02 2.89
C GLU A 273 -19.84 15.25 4.17
N ARG A 274 -19.42 13.98 4.07
CA ARG A 274 -19.05 13.12 5.22
C ARG A 274 -17.88 13.67 6.02
N HIS A 275 -17.06 14.53 5.41
CA HIS A 275 -15.83 15.06 5.98
C HIS A 275 -15.99 16.46 6.58
N VAL A 276 -17.14 17.10 6.40
CA VAL A 276 -17.36 18.51 6.75
C VAL A 276 -17.06 18.78 8.22
N GLU A 277 -17.63 18.00 9.14
CA GLU A 277 -17.43 18.20 10.58
C GLU A 277 -15.95 18.11 10.98
N LEU A 278 -15.22 17.13 10.42
CA LEU A 278 -13.80 16.97 10.66
C LEU A 278 -13.01 18.17 10.12
N LEU A 279 -13.30 18.61 8.90
CA LEU A 279 -12.63 19.71 8.25
C LEU A 279 -12.91 21.05 8.96
N GLU A 280 -14.16 21.30 9.36
CA GLU A 280 -14.55 22.45 10.17
C GLU A 280 -13.79 22.48 11.49
N SER A 281 -13.79 21.37 12.23
CA SER A 281 -13.06 21.25 13.50
C SER A 281 -11.56 21.45 13.35
N TYR A 282 -10.97 20.96 12.26
CA TYR A 282 -9.57 21.18 11.95
C TYR A 282 -9.29 22.65 11.58
N MET A 283 -10.06 23.22 10.66
CA MET A 283 -9.89 24.59 10.16
C MET A 283 -10.14 25.65 11.23
N ALA A 284 -11.09 25.43 12.15
CA ALA A 284 -11.36 26.35 13.27
C ALA A 284 -10.14 26.52 14.20
N ARG A 285 -9.26 25.51 14.26
CA ARG A 285 -8.02 25.56 15.05
C ARG A 285 -6.84 26.17 14.28
N GLN A 286 -7.01 26.49 12.99
CA GLN A 286 -5.94 26.91 12.09
C GLN A 286 -6.25 28.29 11.46
N PRO A 287 -5.76 29.38 12.06
CA PRO A 287 -6.09 30.74 11.59
C PRO A 287 -5.71 31.02 10.13
N TRP A 288 -4.73 30.32 9.59
CA TRP A 288 -4.27 30.46 8.20
C TRP A 288 -5.17 29.75 7.17
N LEU A 289 -6.15 28.94 7.61
CA LEU A 289 -7.13 28.28 6.74
C LEU A 289 -8.43 29.08 6.55
N VAL A 290 -8.54 30.28 7.14
CA VAL A 290 -9.73 31.14 7.01
C VAL A 290 -10.07 31.44 5.55
N GLU A 291 -9.05 31.67 4.71
CA GLU A 291 -9.21 31.90 3.27
C GLU A 291 -9.83 30.71 2.51
N ARG A 292 -9.87 29.53 3.12
CA ARG A 292 -10.41 28.29 2.54
C ARG A 292 -11.83 27.96 3.02
N LEU A 293 -12.42 28.77 3.90
CA LEU A 293 -13.81 28.59 4.35
C LEU A 293 -14.83 28.56 3.20
N PRO A 294 -14.69 29.34 2.10
CA PRO A 294 -15.58 29.20 0.95
C PRO A 294 -15.50 27.82 0.30
N ALA A 295 -14.30 27.26 0.16
CA ALA A 295 -14.13 25.91 -0.39
C ALA A 295 -14.72 24.83 0.53
N LEU A 296 -14.70 25.03 1.86
CA LEU A 296 -15.41 24.16 2.80
C LEU A 296 -16.93 24.22 2.62
N ALA A 297 -17.49 25.39 2.30
CA ALA A 297 -18.91 25.51 1.98
C ALA A 297 -19.27 24.69 0.74
N GLU A 298 -18.45 24.75 -0.31
CA GLU A 298 -18.63 23.89 -1.49
C GLU A 298 -18.59 22.40 -1.15
N VAL A 299 -17.74 21.97 -0.20
CA VAL A 299 -17.70 20.56 0.25
C VAL A 299 -19.03 20.14 0.88
N ARG A 300 -19.75 21.03 1.58
CA ARG A 300 -21.07 20.72 2.15
C ARG A 300 -22.12 20.44 1.09
N ASP A 301 -22.02 21.13 -0.04
CA ASP A 301 -22.99 21.02 -1.13
C ASP A 301 -22.65 19.90 -2.12
N ARG A 302 -21.50 19.22 -1.94
CA ARG A 302 -21.12 18.08 -2.78
C ARG A 302 -21.89 16.84 -2.37
N THR A 303 -22.49 16.20 -3.37
CA THR A 303 -23.00 14.84 -3.20
C THR A 303 -21.84 13.93 -2.76
N PRO A 304 -22.05 13.06 -1.75
CA PRO A 304 -21.07 12.05 -1.38
C PRO A 304 -20.59 11.33 -2.63
N VAL A 305 -19.29 11.45 -2.93
CA VAL A 305 -18.70 10.65 -4.00
C VAL A 305 -18.76 9.23 -3.49
N GLU A 306 -19.49 8.36 -4.20
CA GLU A 306 -19.48 6.94 -3.89
C GLU A 306 -18.02 6.51 -3.77
N ALA A 307 -17.65 6.00 -2.59
CA ALA A 307 -16.32 5.44 -2.40
C ALA A 307 -16.09 4.46 -3.55
N LYS A 308 -14.89 4.51 -4.17
CA LYS A 308 -14.54 3.59 -5.27
C LYS A 308 -15.00 2.20 -4.86
N ALA A 309 -16.01 1.68 -5.57
CA ALA A 309 -16.65 0.44 -5.17
C ALA A 309 -15.59 -0.66 -5.14
N GLU A 310 -15.63 -1.49 -4.09
CA GLU A 310 -14.76 -2.65 -4.05
C GLU A 310 -15.11 -3.55 -5.25
N PRO A 311 -14.11 -3.98 -6.03
CA PRO A 311 -14.38 -4.90 -7.11
C PRO A 311 -14.85 -6.23 -6.53
N SER A 312 -16.00 -6.72 -7.02
CA SER A 312 -16.43 -8.07 -6.71
C SER A 312 -15.31 -9.06 -7.07
N LEU A 313 -15.06 -10.03 -6.20
CA LEU A 313 -14.15 -11.12 -6.52
C LEU A 313 -14.76 -11.94 -7.66
N THR A 314 -14.00 -12.09 -8.74
CA THR A 314 -14.35 -12.98 -9.86
C THR A 314 -13.16 -13.89 -10.09
N ILE A 315 -13.22 -15.10 -9.53
CA ILE A 315 -12.23 -16.14 -9.80
C ILE A 315 -12.61 -16.73 -11.16
N LYS A 316 -11.68 -16.67 -12.13
CA LYS A 316 -11.85 -17.26 -13.45
C LYS A 316 -11.35 -18.69 -13.48
#